data_AF-A0A7V9CNB1-F1
#
_entry.id   AF-A0A7V9CNB1-F1
#
_cell.length_a   1.000
_cell.length_b   1.000
_cell.length_c   1.000
_cell.angle_alpha   90.00
_cell.angle_beta   90.00
_cell.angle_gamma   90.00
#
_symmetry.space_group_name_H-M   'P 1'
#
loop_
_entity.id
_entity.type
_entity.pdbx_description
1 polymer ?
#
loop_
_entity_poly.entity_id
_entity_poly.type
_entity_poly.pdbx_seq_one_letter_code
_entity_poly.pdbx_strand_id
1 'polypeptide(L)' 'VLGVEAARAIPGVSSVEIVARQGALLERLPEGGTYPGFVFASGTQPDDVIAALQAARATISLVVDRTLPVTVA' A
#
# COMPACT_ATOMS: atom_id res chain seq x y z
N VAL A 1 -2.74 7.10 3.91
CA VAL A 1 -1.50 6.31 3.61
C VAL A 1 -0.33 7.27 3.60
N LEU A 2 0.78 6.92 4.26
CA LEU A 2 1.98 7.76 4.37
C LEU A 2 3.15 7.14 3.59
N GLY A 3 4.12 7.97 3.20
CA GLY A 3 5.38 7.51 2.57
C GLY A 3 5.31 7.17 1.07
N VAL A 4 4.21 7.55 0.40
CA VAL A 4 3.99 7.27 -1.04
C VAL A 4 5.01 7.98 -1.93
N GLU A 5 5.27 9.26 -1.69
CA GLU A 5 6.25 10.01 -2.50
C GLU A 5 7.68 9.50 -2.32
N ALA A 6 8.04 9.09 -1.09
CA ALA A 6 9.32 8.44 -0.84
C ALA A 6 9.44 7.11 -1.60
N ALA A 7 8.37 6.32 -1.65
CA ALA A 7 8.34 5.07 -2.42
C ALA A 7 8.50 5.34 -3.93
N ARG A 8 7.83 6.35 -4.47
CA ARG A 8 7.92 6.76 -5.88
C ARG A 8 9.32 7.23 -6.29
N ALA A 9 10.08 7.77 -5.35
CA ALA A 9 11.44 8.25 -5.60
C ALA A 9 12.50 7.12 -5.65
N ILE A 10 12.13 5.89 -5.30
CA ILE A 10 13.07 4.76 -5.29
C ILE A 10 13.38 4.33 -6.73
N PRO A 11 14.66 4.22 -7.12
CA PRO A 11 15.04 3.71 -8.43
C PRO A 11 14.44 2.32 -8.69
N GLY A 12 13.87 2.15 -9.88
CA GLY A 12 13.19 0.91 -10.28
C GLY A 12 11.70 0.85 -9.90
N VAL A 13 11.19 1.76 -9.05
CA VAL A 13 9.73 1.88 -8.84
C VAL A 13 9.13 2.62 -10.03
N SER A 14 8.19 1.96 -10.71
CA SER A 14 7.52 2.51 -11.89
C SER A 14 6.20 3.20 -11.54
N SER A 15 5.48 2.71 -10.53
CA SER A 15 4.23 3.33 -10.06
C SER A 15 3.89 2.93 -8.63
N VAL A 16 3.18 3.81 -7.93
CA VAL A 16 2.53 3.54 -6.65
C VAL A 16 1.09 4.03 -6.75
N GLU A 17 0.15 3.09 -6.66
CA GLU A 17 -1.28 3.31 -6.82
C GLU A 17 -2.01 3.02 -5.51
N ILE A 18 -2.72 4.00 -4.97
CA ILE A 18 -3.50 3.86 -3.75
C ILE A 18 -4.98 3.74 -4.12
N VAL A 19 -5.57 2.60 -3.81
CA VAL A 19 -6.99 2.29 -4.09
C VAL A 19 -7.84 2.55 -2.84
N ALA A 20 -7.27 2.40 -1.64
CA ALA A 20 -7.96 2.68 -0.39
C ALA A 20 -8.40 4.14 -0.29
N ARG A 21 -9.69 4.34 -0.02
CA ARG A 21 -10.26 5.65 0.32
C ARG A 21 -10.25 5.83 1.83
N GLN A 22 -10.11 7.08 2.28
CA GLN A 22 -10.27 7.40 3.70
C GLN A 22 -11.66 6.98 4.19
N GLY A 23 -11.72 6.33 5.34
CA GLY A 23 -12.97 5.79 5.91
C GLY A 23 -13.43 4.46 5.31
N ALA A 24 -12.73 3.92 4.29
CA ALA A 24 -13.01 2.56 3.83
C ALA A 24 -12.65 1.55 4.92
N LEU A 25 -13.51 0.56 5.12
CA LEU A 25 -13.24 -0.54 6.03
C LEU A 25 -12.10 -1.40 5.46
N LEU A 26 -11.06 -1.61 6.27
CA LEU A 26 -9.97 -2.52 5.94
C LEU A 26 -10.15 -3.82 6.72
N GLU A 27 -10.65 -4.85 6.03
CA GLU A 27 -10.79 -6.19 6.60
C GLU A 27 -9.47 -6.97 6.49
N ARG A 28 -9.23 -7.86 7.46
CA ARG A 28 -8.07 -8.74 7.39
C ARG A 28 -8.27 -9.78 6.30
N LEU A 29 -7.18 -10.18 5.67
CA LEU A 29 -7.16 -11.37 4.83
C LEU A 29 -7.25 -12.62 5.72
N PRO A 30 -7.88 -13.72 5.26
CA PRO A 30 -8.37 -13.99 3.90
C PRO A 30 -9.79 -13.52 3.58
N GLU A 31 -10.56 -13.02 4.56
CA GLU A 31 -12.01 -12.77 4.44
C GLU A 31 -12.39 -11.68 3.42
N GLY A 32 -11.42 -10.98 2.84
CA GLY A 32 -11.60 -10.36 1.52
C GLY A 32 -11.68 -8.84 1.52
N GLY A 33 -10.80 -8.16 2.25
CA GLY A 33 -10.59 -6.73 2.06
C GLY A 33 -9.99 -6.41 0.67
N THR A 34 -10.42 -5.30 0.08
CA THR A 34 -9.74 -4.74 -1.11
C THR A 34 -8.31 -4.36 -0.74
N TYR A 35 -7.34 -4.69 -1.61
CA TYR A 35 -5.97 -4.27 -1.41
C TYR A 35 -5.89 -2.74 -1.32
N PRO A 36 -5.20 -2.19 -0.31
CA PRO A 36 -5.17 -0.74 -0.10
C PRO A 36 -4.44 -0.01 -1.24
N GLY A 37 -3.63 -0.73 -2.01
CA GLY A 37 -2.93 -0.23 -3.17
C GLY A 37 -1.94 -1.24 -3.71
N PHE A 38 -1.20 -0.82 -4.73
CA PHE A 38 -0.20 -1.59 -5.43
C PHE A 38 1.07 -0.77 -5.62
N VAL A 39 2.22 -1.46 -5.59
CA VAL A 39 3.52 -0.91 -5.98
C VAL A 39 4.01 -1.72 -7.16
N PHE A 40 4.38 -1.03 -8.24
CA PHE A 40 4.95 -1.64 -9.43
C PHE A 40 6.42 -1.22 -9.56
N ALA A 41 7.25 -2.17 -9.96
CA ALA A 41 8.67 -1.94 -10.19
C ALA A 41 9.15 -2.67 -11.44
N SER A 42 10.21 -2.17 -12.05
CA SER A 42 10.90 -2.74 -13.19
C SER A 42 12.41 -2.69 -13.00
N GLY A 43 13.11 -3.68 -13.56
CA GLY A 43 14.55 -3.86 -13.41
C GLY A 43 15.07 -4.83 -14.47
N THR A 44 16.39 -4.88 -14.63
CA THR A 44 17.04 -5.74 -15.63
C THR A 44 17.06 -7.21 -15.21
N GLN A 45 17.11 -7.48 -13.91
CA GLN A 45 17.05 -8.81 -13.33
C GLN A 45 15.91 -8.89 -12.30
N PRO A 46 15.41 -10.10 -12.01
CA PRO A 46 14.38 -10.30 -10.98
C PRO A 46 14.77 -9.71 -9.62
N ASP A 47 16.05 -9.84 -9.24
CA ASP A 47 16.56 -9.36 -7.95
C ASP A 47 16.49 -7.83 -7.83
N ASP A 48 16.70 -7.09 -8.93
CA ASP A 48 16.55 -5.63 -8.98
C ASP A 48 15.10 -5.22 -8.63
N VAL A 49 14.13 -5.93 -9.21
CA VAL A 49 12.70 -5.69 -8.99
C VAL A 49 12.33 -5.98 -7.55
N ILE A 50 12.79 -7.13 -7.02
CA ILE A 50 12.52 -7.53 -5.63
C ILE A 50 13.09 -6.50 -4.66
N ALA A 51 14.32 -6.04 -4.88
CA ALA A 51 14.96 -5.03 -4.05
C ALA A 51 14.19 -3.70 -4.06
N ALA A 52 13.78 -3.23 -5.24
CA ALA A 52 12.99 -2.00 -5.37
C ALA A 52 11.64 -2.10 -4.65
N LEU A 53 10.93 -3.23 -4.79
CA LEU A 53 9.65 -3.47 -4.12
C LEU A 53 9.82 -3.56 -2.59
N GLN A 54 10.88 -4.22 -2.11
CA GLN A 54 11.16 -4.31 -0.68
C GLN A 54 11.48 -2.94 -0.08
N ALA A 55 12.29 -2.13 -0.77
CA ALA A 55 12.60 -0.77 -0.35
C ALA A 55 11.34 0.11 -0.32
N ALA A 56 10.51 0.06 -1.36
CA ALA A 56 9.25 0.80 -1.42
C ALA A 56 8.26 0.37 -0.33
N ARG A 57 8.16 -0.93 -0.07
CA ARG A 57 7.33 -1.45 1.02
C ARG A 57 7.77 -0.92 2.38
N ALA A 58 9.08 -0.74 2.59
CA ALA A 58 9.61 -0.25 3.86
C ALA A 58 9.30 1.23 4.13
N THR A 59 9.02 2.04 3.10
CA THR A 59 8.66 3.46 3.27
C THR A 59 7.16 3.68 3.46
N ILE A 60 6.31 2.73 3.04
CA ILE A 60 4.86 2.89 3.05
C ILE A 60 4.29 2.46 4.40
N SER A 61 3.44 3.32 4.97
CA SER A 61 2.69 3.03 6.19
C SER A 61 1.19 3.23 6.01
N LEU A 62 0.42 2.22 6.42
CA LEU A 62 -1.05 2.26 6.48
C LEU A 62 -1.47 2.71 7.87
N VAL A 63 -2.00 3.92 7.97
CA VAL A 63 -2.62 4.43 9.19
C VAL A 63 -4.09 4.03 9.16
N VAL A 64 -4.52 3.26 10.16
CA VAL A 64 -5.88 2.72 10.27
C VAL A 64 -6.47 3.20 11.59
N ASP A 65 -7.62 3.87 11.50
CA ASP A 65 -8.39 4.27 12.67
C ASP A 65 -9.17 3.09 13.26
N ARG A 66 -9.58 3.23 14.53
CA ARG A 66 -10.46 2.24 15.15
C ARG A 66 -11.84 2.29 14.51
N THR A 67 -12.45 1.12 14.32
CA THR A 67 -13.85 1.03 13.89
C THR A 67 -14.76 1.58 15.00
N LEU A 68 -15.69 2.47 14.61
CA LEU A 68 -16.69 3.03 15.52
C LEU A 68 -18.03 2.31 15.29
N PRO A 69 -18.68 1.77 16.33
CA PRO A 69 -20.01 1.18 16.18
C PRO A 69 -21.03 2.29 15.90
N VAL A 70 -21.76 2.17 14.80
CA VAL A 70 -22.91 3.04 14.49
C VAL A 70 -24.18 2.33 14.95
N THR A 71 -24.87 2.89 15.94
CA THR A 71 -26.19 2.43 16.35
C THR A 71 -27.24 3.32 15.69
N VAL A 72 -28.12 2.73 14.89
CA VAL A 72 -29.30 3.42 14.36
C VAL A 72 -30.43 3.25 15.38
N ALA A 73 -31.06 4.36 15.79
CA ALA A 73 -32.19 4.39 16.70
C ALA A 73 -33.51 4.10 15.99
#